data_AF-A0A1I3JNY8-F1
#
_entry.id   AF-A0A1I3JNY8-F1
#
_cell.length_a   1.000
_cell.length_b   1.000
_cell.length_c   1.000
_cell.angle_alpha   90.00
_cell.angle_beta   90.00
_cell.angle_gamma   90.00
#
_symmetry.space_group_name_H-M   'P 1'
#
loop_
_entity.id
_entity.type
_entity.pdbx_description
1 polymer ?
#
loop_
_entity_poly.entity_id
_entity_poly.type
_entity_poly.pdbx_seq_one_letter_code
_entity_poly.pdbx_strand_id
1 'polypeptide(L)'
;MTSALVTVKLDGSLLVNGIVQDLVTPGITPVLAIERALEIYLYQAFSRAFSELLIKPPKVKFHSMYFKQRFASLAELLETGYETWYPEVTIATRPEDCFDELILDSKDLELLPISYGWGISRIHQVKVKEMKKQTNHVVRINHIRIGEAVIRMILDGLIESPPVQPLIANFDSMASCSGMRIVSFDHMLSGQKLLCECARPFHLSAAAPTDNDGNFIKALRAYLVQCDYKLGICHLCIAKSSPEDERYGTSIETSFKAYVDQVMFDLGVDGRTAQAEVMHILGLSRWQRESELYGIVRDLFPDYRVLREASPDWLGRMRIDIYVPDLGLAVEHQGEQHYRPIAVFGGEEAHRRVVERDGLKRRLCAENSVEVFDFRFDAPITKASVKNRLKRFLALDK
;
A
#
# COMPACT_ATOMS: atom_id res chain seq x y z
N MET A 1 32.53 7.94 38.41
CA MET A 1 31.51 7.26 39.22
C MET A 1 30.89 6.22 38.32
N THR A 2 30.94 4.95 38.68
CA THR A 2 30.26 3.87 37.94
C THR A 2 28.76 4.18 37.97
N SER A 3 28.19 4.63 36.84
CA SER A 3 26.74 4.78 36.75
C SER A 3 26.14 3.39 37.00
N ALA A 4 25.23 3.28 37.95
CA ALA A 4 24.51 2.03 38.16
C ALA A 4 23.91 1.59 36.81
N LEU A 5 24.18 0.35 36.42
CA LEU A 5 23.74 -0.19 35.16
C LEU A 5 22.20 -0.18 35.14
N VAL A 6 21.59 0.55 34.18
CA VAL A 6 20.13 0.68 34.12
C VAL A 6 19.55 -0.62 33.56
N THR A 7 18.55 -1.17 34.25
CA THR A 7 17.79 -2.34 33.78
C THR A 7 16.47 -1.90 33.19
N VAL A 8 16.23 -2.21 31.92
CA VAL A 8 14.94 -2.06 31.25
C VAL A 8 14.25 -3.41 31.26
N LYS A 9 13.10 -3.48 31.95
CA LYS A 9 12.25 -4.67 32.00
C LYS A 9 11.22 -4.63 30.88
N LEU A 10 11.15 -5.70 30.10
CA LEU A 10 10.21 -5.90 29.00
C LEU A 10 9.36 -7.15 29.30
N ASP A 11 8.04 -7.02 29.24
CA ASP A 11 7.07 -8.09 29.45
C ASP A 11 6.09 -8.10 28.27
N GLY A 12 6.19 -9.11 27.41
CA GLY A 12 5.36 -9.24 26.22
C GLY A 12 3.87 -9.37 26.50
N SER A 13 3.49 -9.86 27.69
CA SER A 13 2.08 -9.94 28.09
C SER A 13 1.41 -8.57 28.21
N LEU A 14 2.19 -7.51 28.44
CA LEU A 14 1.69 -6.13 28.52
C LEU A 14 1.31 -5.55 27.15
N LEU A 15 1.71 -6.18 26.04
CA LEU A 15 1.32 -5.78 24.69
C LEU A 15 -0.13 -6.17 24.36
N VAL A 16 -0.62 -7.25 24.98
CA VAL A 16 -1.87 -7.93 24.60
C VAL A 16 -3.06 -6.98 24.56
N ASN A 17 -3.29 -6.22 25.62
CA ASN A 17 -4.46 -5.33 25.71
C ASN A 17 -4.45 -4.25 24.62
N GLY A 18 -3.29 -3.65 24.34
CA GLY A 18 -3.15 -2.64 23.29
C GLY A 18 -3.41 -3.24 21.90
N ILE A 19 -2.91 -4.44 21.66
CA ILE A 19 -3.10 -5.14 20.38
C ILE A 19 -4.57 -5.51 20.18
N VAL A 20 -5.24 -6.05 21.20
CA VAL A 20 -6.68 -6.41 21.15
C VAL A 20 -7.53 -5.16 20.87
N GLN A 21 -7.22 -4.04 21.53
CA GLN A 21 -7.89 -2.76 21.29
C GLN A 21 -7.67 -2.21 19.88
N ASP A 22 -6.47 -2.38 19.32
CA ASP A 22 -6.18 -1.97 17.95
C ASP A 22 -6.92 -2.84 16.93
N LEU A 23 -6.98 -4.16 17.16
CA LEU A 23 -7.55 -5.12 16.20
C LEU A 23 -9.08 -5.07 16.07
N VAL A 24 -9.79 -4.45 17.02
CA VAL A 24 -11.22 -4.15 16.83
C VAL A 24 -11.45 -2.98 15.88
N THR A 25 -10.41 -2.21 15.54
CA THR A 25 -10.49 -1.09 14.60
C THR A 25 -10.42 -1.61 13.15
N PRO A 26 -11.35 -1.23 12.26
CA PRO A 26 -11.33 -1.65 10.86
C PRO A 26 -10.00 -1.33 10.16
N GLY A 27 -9.53 -2.25 9.32
CA GLY A 27 -8.32 -2.09 8.52
C GLY A 27 -6.99 -2.29 9.25
N ILE A 28 -6.98 -2.52 10.56
CA ILE A 28 -5.76 -2.83 11.30
C ILE A 28 -5.40 -4.31 11.15
N THR A 29 -4.17 -4.59 10.73
CA THR A 29 -3.65 -5.96 10.63
C THR A 29 -3.01 -6.39 11.96
N PRO A 30 -2.98 -7.70 12.28
CA PRO A 30 -2.28 -8.25 13.46
C PRO A 30 -0.85 -7.74 13.59
N VAL A 31 -0.11 -7.75 12.48
CA VAL A 31 1.28 -7.29 12.43
C VAL A 31 1.40 -5.79 12.72
N LEU A 32 0.53 -4.96 12.13
CA LEU A 32 0.53 -3.53 12.40
C LEU A 32 0.16 -3.21 13.85
N ALA A 33 -0.81 -3.91 14.43
CA ALA A 33 -1.21 -3.76 15.83
C ALA A 33 -0.06 -4.14 16.77
N ILE A 34 0.62 -5.26 16.50
CA ILE A 34 1.81 -5.69 17.25
C ILE A 34 2.90 -4.61 17.19
N GLU A 35 3.17 -4.04 16.02
CA GLU A 35 4.19 -3.01 15.83
C GLU A 35 3.88 -1.73 16.60
N ARG A 36 2.64 -1.24 16.50
CA ARG A 36 2.20 -0.06 17.24
C ARG A 36 2.30 -0.30 18.75
N ALA A 37 1.85 -1.45 19.23
CA ALA A 37 1.96 -1.83 20.62
C ALA A 37 3.42 -1.91 21.08
N LEU A 38 4.31 -2.52 20.30
CA LEU A 38 5.74 -2.59 20.59
C LEU A 38 6.41 -1.21 20.62
N GLU A 39 6.08 -0.32 19.67
CA GLU A 39 6.61 1.04 19.63
C GLU A 39 6.23 1.83 20.89
N ILE A 40 4.94 1.81 21.23
CA ILE A 40 4.42 2.45 22.45
C ILE A 40 5.04 1.83 23.69
N TYR A 41 5.14 0.50 23.73
CA TYR A 41 5.66 -0.23 24.88
C TYR A 41 7.15 0.03 25.13
N LEU A 42 7.99 -0.02 24.09
CA LEU A 42 9.40 0.32 24.20
C LEU A 42 9.57 1.78 24.64
N TYR A 43 8.77 2.71 24.09
CA TYR A 43 8.80 4.10 24.52
C TYR A 43 8.51 4.23 26.02
N GLN A 44 7.47 3.56 26.52
CA GLN A 44 7.08 3.60 27.94
C GLN A 44 8.12 2.93 28.86
N ALA A 45 8.62 1.75 28.48
CA ALA A 45 9.60 1.00 29.26
C ALA A 45 10.89 1.78 29.45
N PHE A 46 11.42 2.35 28.37
CA PHE A 46 12.63 3.19 28.42
C PHE A 46 12.38 4.53 29.12
N SER A 47 11.22 5.16 28.91
CA SER A 47 10.86 6.39 29.64
C SER A 47 10.84 6.17 31.15
N ARG A 48 10.31 5.03 31.60
CA ARG A 48 10.28 4.66 33.03
C ARG A 48 11.68 4.36 33.56
N ALA A 49 12.44 3.51 32.85
CA ALA A 49 13.76 3.06 33.30
C ALA A 49 14.79 4.20 33.37
N PHE A 50 14.69 5.19 32.48
CA PHE A 50 15.59 6.34 32.42
C PHE A 50 14.97 7.65 32.93
N SER A 51 13.87 7.59 33.68
CA SER A 51 13.10 8.77 34.13
C SER A 51 13.96 9.86 34.80
N GLU A 52 14.94 9.47 35.62
CA GLU A 52 15.86 10.38 36.31
C GLU A 52 17.01 10.93 35.43
N LEU A 53 17.26 10.30 34.27
CA LEU A 53 18.41 10.59 33.39
C LEU A 53 18.00 11.31 32.08
N LEU A 54 16.73 11.18 31.68
CA LEU A 54 16.22 11.73 30.42
C LEU A 54 16.13 13.26 30.48
N ILE A 55 16.74 13.93 29.50
CA ILE A 55 16.54 15.37 29.29
C ILE A 55 15.40 15.68 28.31
N LYS A 56 14.92 14.66 27.59
CA LYS A 56 13.77 14.72 26.67
C LYS A 56 13.24 13.30 26.45
N PRO A 57 11.97 13.15 26.02
CA PRO A 57 11.40 11.83 25.77
C PRO A 57 12.24 10.99 24.79
N PRO A 58 12.33 9.67 25.02
CA PRO A 58 13.02 8.79 24.10
C PRO A 58 12.30 8.74 22.75
N LYS A 59 13.04 8.34 21.71
CA LYS A 59 12.47 8.12 20.37
C LYS A 59 12.64 6.67 19.99
N VAL A 60 11.55 6.00 19.64
CA VAL A 60 11.57 4.63 19.13
C VAL A 60 11.49 4.68 17.60
N LYS A 61 12.21 3.79 16.94
CA LYS A 61 12.21 3.66 15.48
C LYS A 61 12.25 2.19 15.08
N PHE A 62 11.28 1.81 14.25
CA PHE A 62 11.27 0.54 13.53
C PHE A 62 11.71 0.75 12.08
N HIS A 63 12.16 -0.34 11.45
CA HIS A 63 12.67 -0.33 10.09
C HIS A 63 11.80 -1.21 9.19
N SER A 64 11.11 -0.58 8.24
CA SER A 64 10.04 -1.22 7.47
C SER A 64 10.46 -2.39 6.57
N MET A 65 11.76 -2.53 6.33
CA MET A 65 12.35 -3.57 5.48
C MET A 65 12.47 -4.93 6.15
N TYR A 66 12.34 -5.01 7.48
CA TYR A 66 12.46 -6.26 8.22
C TYR A 66 11.14 -7.01 8.38
N PHE A 67 10.09 -6.56 7.71
CA PHE A 67 8.76 -7.15 7.78
C PHE A 67 8.60 -8.21 6.70
N LYS A 68 8.75 -9.49 7.08
CA LYS A 68 8.60 -10.62 6.13
C LYS A 68 7.15 -11.00 5.82
N GLN A 69 6.19 -10.67 6.69
CA GLN A 69 4.80 -11.14 6.58
C GLN A 69 3.78 -10.07 7.01
N ARG A 70 3.73 -8.91 6.33
CA ARG A 70 2.89 -7.76 6.76
C ARG A 70 1.39 -8.05 6.92
N PHE A 71 0.91 -9.08 6.24
CA PHE A 71 -0.51 -9.44 6.20
C PHE A 71 -0.81 -10.75 6.93
N ALA A 72 0.14 -11.29 7.71
CA ALA A 72 -0.09 -12.52 8.47
C ALA A 72 -1.30 -12.37 9.40
N SER A 73 -2.15 -13.41 9.39
CA SER A 73 -3.24 -13.57 10.34
C SER A 73 -2.71 -13.98 11.72
N LEU A 74 -3.51 -13.85 12.77
CA LEU A 74 -3.15 -14.41 14.08
C LEU A 74 -3.02 -15.93 14.05
N ALA A 75 -3.80 -16.63 13.21
CA ALA A 75 -3.65 -18.06 13.01
C ALA A 75 -2.25 -18.42 12.46
N GLU A 76 -1.76 -17.65 11.49
CA GLU A 76 -0.41 -17.85 10.95
C GLU A 76 0.67 -17.46 11.97
N LEU A 77 0.52 -16.31 12.65
CA LEU A 77 1.45 -15.87 13.69
C LEU A 77 1.49 -16.80 14.89
N LEU A 78 0.45 -17.58 15.14
CA LEU A 78 0.45 -18.59 16.20
C LEU A 78 1.47 -19.70 15.89
N GLU A 79 1.65 -20.05 14.62
CA GLU A 79 2.61 -21.05 14.16
C GLU A 79 4.02 -20.46 14.04
N THR A 80 4.15 -19.25 13.48
CA THR A 80 5.45 -18.68 13.12
C THR A 80 6.05 -17.78 14.19
N GLY A 81 5.22 -17.20 15.06
CA GLY A 81 5.54 -16.02 15.86
C GLY A 81 5.62 -14.75 15.01
N TYR A 82 5.72 -13.61 15.69
CA TYR A 82 6.11 -12.33 15.07
C TYR A 82 7.59 -12.06 15.34
N GLU A 83 8.31 -11.58 14.33
CA GLU A 83 9.74 -11.24 14.42
C GLU A 83 10.04 -9.88 13.80
N THR A 84 10.96 -9.14 14.43
CA THR A 84 11.46 -7.87 13.91
C THR A 84 12.89 -7.60 14.33
N TRP A 85 13.64 -6.91 13.49
CA TRP A 85 15.08 -6.73 13.66
C TRP A 85 15.46 -5.26 13.80
N TYR A 86 16.45 -5.05 14.66
CA TYR A 86 17.10 -3.76 14.85
C TYR A 86 16.19 -2.57 15.21
N PRO A 87 15.12 -2.69 16.01
CA PRO A 87 14.47 -1.49 16.53
C PRO A 87 15.46 -0.66 17.36
N GLU A 88 15.38 0.66 17.19
CA GLU A 88 16.29 1.62 17.81
C GLU A 88 15.51 2.48 18.81
N VAL A 89 16.03 2.58 20.04
CA VAL A 89 15.56 3.52 21.06
C VAL A 89 16.65 4.57 21.30
N THR A 90 16.35 5.82 20.97
CA THR A 90 17.25 6.95 21.21
C THR A 90 16.92 7.61 22.53
N ILE A 91 17.88 7.60 23.44
CA ILE A 91 17.83 8.22 24.76
C ILE A 91 18.76 9.45 24.72
N ALA A 92 18.36 10.55 25.34
CA ALA A 92 19.25 11.68 25.54
C ALA A 92 19.40 11.96 27.02
N THR A 93 20.64 12.05 27.48
CA THR A 93 21.02 12.37 28.85
C THR A 93 21.88 13.62 28.90
N ARG A 94 22.13 14.15 30.09
CA ARG A 94 23.18 15.17 30.26
C ARG A 94 24.56 14.54 29.99
N PRO A 95 25.57 15.32 29.55
CA PRO A 95 26.90 14.77 29.26
C PRO A 95 27.52 13.96 30.41
N GLU A 96 27.30 14.38 31.65
CA GLU A 96 27.74 13.72 32.88
C GLU A 96 27.02 12.40 33.19
N ASP A 97 25.82 12.20 32.62
CA ASP A 97 24.96 11.03 32.79
C ASP A 97 25.11 10.07 31.58
N CYS A 98 26.30 10.01 30.99
CA CYS A 98 26.62 9.14 29.87
C CYS A 98 26.69 7.66 30.31
N PHE A 99 26.21 6.75 29.47
CA PHE A 99 26.35 5.31 29.64
C PHE A 99 26.66 4.63 28.30
N ASP A 100 27.36 3.51 28.35
CA ASP A 100 27.72 2.67 27.19
C ASP A 100 27.12 1.26 27.26
N GLU A 101 26.50 0.91 28.40
CA GLU A 101 25.86 -0.39 28.63
C GLU A 101 24.54 -0.26 29.42
N LEU A 102 23.65 -1.23 29.23
CA LEU A 102 22.40 -1.39 29.98
C LEU A 102 21.98 -2.87 29.99
N ILE A 103 21.09 -3.26 30.89
CA ILE A 103 20.48 -4.60 30.90
C ILE A 103 19.10 -4.53 30.27
N LEU A 104 18.83 -5.45 29.34
CA LEU A 104 17.47 -5.76 28.90
C LEU A 104 17.07 -7.08 29.57
N ASP A 105 16.05 -7.00 30.41
CA ASP A 105 15.43 -8.17 31.06
C ASP A 105 14.06 -8.39 30.42
N SER A 106 13.79 -9.61 29.94
CA SER A 106 12.60 -9.90 29.15
C SER A 106 11.81 -11.10 29.67
N LYS A 107 10.48 -10.95 29.73
CA LYS A 107 9.50 -11.99 30.05
C LYS A 107 8.44 -12.02 28.95
N ASP A 108 7.95 -13.20 28.57
CA ASP A 108 6.91 -13.38 27.52
C ASP A 108 7.21 -12.67 26.18
N LEU A 109 8.47 -12.28 25.97
CA LEU A 109 9.02 -11.67 24.77
C LEU A 109 10.48 -12.10 24.70
N GLU A 110 10.93 -12.47 23.51
CA GLU A 110 12.28 -13.00 23.31
C GLU A 110 13.18 -11.93 22.71
N LEU A 111 14.35 -11.76 23.34
CA LEU A 111 15.45 -10.93 22.84
C LEU A 111 16.55 -11.84 22.32
N LEU A 112 16.54 -12.08 21.00
CA LEU A 112 17.43 -13.06 20.39
C LEU A 112 18.76 -12.39 20.01
N PRO A 113 19.91 -13.00 20.35
CA PRO A 113 21.19 -12.39 20.07
C PRO A 113 21.62 -12.62 18.61
N ILE A 114 22.43 -11.71 18.09
CA ILE A 114 23.08 -11.86 16.78
C ILE A 114 24.55 -12.17 17.00
N SER A 115 25.03 -13.19 16.30
CA SER A 115 26.44 -13.57 16.25
C SER A 115 27.20 -12.67 15.28
N TYR A 116 28.27 -12.05 15.75
CA TYR A 116 29.18 -11.22 14.96
C TYR A 116 30.46 -11.98 14.57
N GLY A 117 30.46 -13.31 14.75
CA GLY A 117 31.67 -14.12 14.64
C GLY A 117 32.54 -14.04 15.90
N TRP A 118 33.61 -14.85 15.93
CA TRP A 118 34.60 -14.86 17.02
C TRP A 118 34.02 -15.11 18.42
N GLY A 119 32.90 -15.83 18.51
CA GLY A 119 32.22 -16.11 19.77
C GLY A 119 31.44 -14.93 20.37
N ILE A 120 31.37 -13.79 19.69
CA ILE A 120 30.64 -12.60 20.16
C ILE A 120 29.17 -12.70 19.72
N SER A 121 28.28 -12.78 20.69
CA SER A 121 26.82 -12.78 20.49
C SER A 121 26.20 -11.71 21.38
N ARG A 122 25.35 -10.83 20.81
CA ARG A 122 24.74 -9.72 21.55
C ARG A 122 23.25 -9.61 21.29
N ILE A 123 22.45 -9.38 22.32
CA ILE A 123 21.01 -9.08 22.21
C ILE A 123 20.74 -7.62 21.83
N HIS A 124 21.66 -6.71 22.15
CA HIS A 124 21.57 -5.30 21.82
C HIS A 124 22.94 -4.66 21.64
N GLN A 125 22.96 -3.45 21.08
CA GLN A 125 24.13 -2.60 20.96
C GLN A 125 23.77 -1.19 21.41
N VAL A 126 24.69 -0.51 22.10
CA VAL A 126 24.56 0.91 22.44
C VAL A 126 25.56 1.69 21.61
N LYS A 127 25.09 2.72 20.88
CA LYS A 127 25.94 3.69 20.20
C LYS A 127 25.82 5.04 20.90
N VAL A 128 26.95 5.55 21.38
CA VAL A 128 27.02 6.82 22.08
C VAL A 128 27.47 7.91 21.12
N LYS A 129 26.77 9.05 21.15
CA LYS A 129 27.14 10.27 20.42
C LYS A 129 27.08 11.47 21.34
N GLU A 130 28.26 11.97 21.71
CA GLU A 130 28.41 13.18 22.51
C GLU A 130 28.07 14.44 21.70
N MET A 131 27.39 15.39 22.34
CA MET A 131 27.01 16.67 21.77
C MET A 131 27.28 17.78 22.79
N LYS A 132 27.26 19.05 22.36
CA LYS A 132 27.57 20.21 23.22
C LYS A 132 26.71 20.32 24.50
N LYS A 133 25.45 19.85 24.47
CA LYS A 133 24.47 20.03 25.56
C LYS A 133 23.87 18.72 26.08
N GLN A 134 24.20 17.58 25.45
CA GLN A 134 23.60 16.29 25.75
C GLN A 134 24.47 15.17 25.20
N THR A 135 24.25 13.95 25.68
CA THR A 135 24.74 12.75 25.04
C THR A 135 23.55 11.95 24.51
N ASN A 136 23.61 11.55 23.24
CA ASN A 136 22.60 10.69 22.65
C ASN A 136 23.09 9.23 22.67
N HIS A 137 22.25 8.34 23.17
CA HIS A 137 22.48 6.90 23.23
C HIS A 137 21.47 6.21 22.33
N VAL A 138 21.94 5.51 21.30
CA VAL A 138 21.08 4.71 20.42
C VAL A 138 21.20 3.26 20.86
N VAL A 139 20.17 2.78 21.54
CA VAL A 139 20.02 1.38 21.93
C VAL A 139 19.36 0.64 20.78
N ARG A 140 20.14 -0.17 20.06
CA ARG A 140 19.64 -1.05 19.01
C ARG A 140 19.41 -2.43 19.59
N ILE A 141 18.16 -2.88 19.64
CA ILE A 141 17.82 -4.25 20.02
C ILE A 141 17.94 -5.11 18.77
N ASN A 142 18.70 -6.20 18.81
CA ASN A 142 19.08 -6.91 17.59
C ASN A 142 17.92 -7.68 16.94
N HIS A 143 17.17 -8.42 17.74
CA HIS A 143 16.05 -9.23 17.27
C HIS A 143 15.03 -9.37 18.40
N ILE A 144 13.79 -8.97 18.13
CA ILE A 144 12.65 -9.17 19.02
C ILE A 144 11.75 -10.22 18.38
N ARG A 145 11.38 -11.23 19.17
CA ARG A 145 10.38 -12.24 18.81
C ARG A 145 9.24 -12.25 19.82
N ILE A 146 8.01 -12.21 19.31
CA ILE A 146 6.78 -12.45 20.08
C ILE A 146 6.31 -13.85 19.71
N GLY A 147 6.47 -14.76 20.67
CA GLY A 147 6.16 -16.17 20.49
C GLY A 147 4.69 -16.52 20.66
N GLU A 148 4.39 -17.80 20.44
CA GLU A 148 3.05 -18.39 20.47
C GLU A 148 2.22 -17.99 21.70
N ALA A 149 2.84 -17.96 22.90
CA ALA A 149 2.12 -17.68 24.14
C ALA A 149 1.40 -16.32 24.13
N VAL A 150 2.08 -15.25 23.68
CA VAL A 150 1.47 -13.91 23.59
C VAL A 150 0.47 -13.84 22.45
N ILE A 151 0.77 -14.47 21.30
CA ILE A 151 -0.18 -14.53 20.18
C ILE A 151 -1.48 -15.22 20.60
N ARG A 152 -1.39 -16.30 21.38
CA ARG A 152 -2.55 -17.01 21.95
C ARG A 152 -3.36 -16.11 22.89
N MET A 153 -2.70 -15.35 23.77
CA MET A 153 -3.39 -14.40 24.65
C MET A 153 -4.14 -13.31 23.86
N ILE A 154 -3.58 -12.83 22.75
CA ILE A 154 -4.26 -11.87 21.86
C ILE A 154 -5.50 -12.50 21.23
N LEU A 155 -5.37 -13.75 20.75
CA LEU A 155 -6.47 -14.51 20.14
C LEU A 155 -7.61 -14.72 21.16
N ASP A 156 -7.28 -15.14 22.38
CA ASP A 156 -8.25 -15.33 23.47
C ASP A 156 -8.96 -14.02 23.82
N GLY A 157 -8.24 -12.89 23.88
CA GLY A 157 -8.83 -11.57 24.12
C GLY A 157 -9.81 -11.13 23.02
N LEU A 158 -9.59 -11.54 21.77
CA LEU A 158 -10.51 -11.26 20.65
C LEU A 158 -11.72 -12.21 20.60
N ILE A 159 -11.67 -13.37 21.27
CA ILE A 159 -12.86 -14.22 21.41
C ILE A 159 -13.91 -13.52 22.30
N GLU A 160 -13.46 -12.81 23.34
CA GLU A 160 -14.34 -12.04 24.23
C GLU A 160 -14.90 -10.78 23.56
N SER A 161 -14.13 -10.17 22.66
CA SER A 161 -14.51 -8.96 21.92
C SER A 161 -14.14 -9.08 20.42
N PRO A 162 -14.93 -9.85 19.64
CA PRO A 162 -14.58 -10.13 18.25
C PRO A 162 -14.65 -8.88 17.37
N PRO A 163 -13.72 -8.73 16.40
CA PRO A 163 -13.76 -7.61 15.47
C PRO A 163 -14.99 -7.71 14.57
N VAL A 164 -15.69 -6.59 14.38
CA VAL A 164 -16.87 -6.50 13.50
C VAL A 164 -16.52 -6.81 12.04
N GLN A 165 -15.30 -6.45 11.63
CA GLN A 165 -14.71 -6.84 10.36
C GLN A 165 -13.40 -7.61 10.62
N PRO A 166 -13.42 -8.96 10.54
CA PRO A 166 -12.22 -9.77 10.77
C PRO A 166 -11.31 -9.91 9.54
N LEU A 167 -11.72 -9.41 8.37
CA LEU A 167 -10.96 -9.63 7.13
C LEU A 167 -9.85 -8.59 6.95
N ILE A 168 -8.65 -9.07 6.61
CA ILE A 168 -7.49 -8.26 6.24
C ILE A 168 -7.31 -8.32 4.74
N ALA A 169 -7.11 -7.17 4.10
CA ALA A 169 -6.65 -7.15 2.72
C ALA A 169 -5.16 -7.56 2.63
N ASN A 170 -4.90 -8.74 2.09
CA ASN A 170 -3.57 -9.24 1.82
C ASN A 170 -3.19 -8.94 0.37
N PHE A 171 -2.28 -7.98 0.18
CA PHE A 171 -1.80 -7.55 -1.14
C PHE A 171 -0.54 -8.31 -1.60
N ASP A 172 -0.09 -9.27 -0.80
CA ASP A 172 1.14 -10.04 -1.03
C ASP A 172 0.92 -11.53 -0.77
N SER A 173 -0.27 -12.03 -1.15
CA SER A 173 -0.72 -13.39 -0.83
C SER A 173 0.16 -14.50 -1.39
N MET A 174 1.05 -14.16 -2.33
CA MET A 174 2.02 -15.05 -2.96
C MET A 174 3.46 -14.47 -2.92
N ALA A 175 3.84 -13.78 -1.84
CA ALA A 175 5.11 -13.05 -1.60
C ALA A 175 6.44 -13.66 -2.06
N SER A 176 6.46 -14.93 -2.44
CA SER A 176 7.62 -15.69 -2.94
C SER A 176 7.62 -15.92 -4.44
N CYS A 177 6.65 -15.35 -5.17
CA CYS A 177 6.44 -15.62 -6.58
C CYS A 177 6.51 -14.32 -7.41
N SER A 178 7.58 -14.15 -8.19
CA SER A 178 7.67 -13.11 -9.21
C SER A 178 6.65 -13.40 -10.32
N GLY A 179 5.42 -12.94 -10.13
CA GLY A 179 4.32 -13.24 -11.02
C GLY A 179 3.13 -12.31 -10.82
N MET A 180 1.97 -12.83 -11.20
CA MET A 180 0.70 -12.12 -11.21
C MET A 180 0.26 -11.68 -9.81
N ARG A 181 -0.24 -10.45 -9.70
CA ARG A 181 -0.74 -9.89 -8.45
C ARG A 181 -2.14 -10.41 -8.17
N ILE A 182 -2.32 -10.98 -6.97
CA ILE A 182 -3.61 -11.47 -6.46
C ILE A 182 -3.82 -10.85 -5.10
N VAL A 183 -5.05 -10.41 -4.85
CA VAL A 183 -5.45 -9.88 -3.55
C VAL A 183 -6.37 -10.88 -2.88
N SER A 184 -5.99 -11.32 -1.69
CA SER A 184 -6.87 -12.10 -0.81
C SER A 184 -7.35 -11.28 0.38
N PHE A 185 -8.39 -11.80 1.02
CA PHE A 185 -9.03 -11.25 2.19
C PHE A 185 -8.98 -12.31 3.27
N ASP A 186 -7.97 -12.22 4.11
CA ASP A 186 -7.64 -13.27 5.06
C ASP A 186 -8.35 -12.97 6.38
N HIS A 187 -9.07 -13.95 6.92
CA HIS A 187 -9.74 -13.82 8.20
C HIS A 187 -8.67 -13.83 9.32
N MET A 188 -8.53 -12.72 10.02
CA MET A 188 -7.42 -12.52 10.96
C MET A 188 -7.35 -13.55 12.10
N LEU A 189 -8.50 -14.08 12.54
CA LEU A 189 -8.55 -15.08 13.61
C LEU A 189 -8.35 -16.53 13.13
N SER A 190 -9.06 -16.95 12.08
CA SER A 190 -9.08 -18.35 11.61
C SER A 190 -8.04 -18.66 10.53
N GLY A 191 -7.47 -17.64 9.89
CA GLY A 191 -6.58 -17.81 8.73
C GLY A 191 -7.30 -18.19 7.44
N GLN A 192 -8.65 -18.27 7.43
CA GLN A 192 -9.41 -18.56 6.22
C GLN A 192 -9.13 -17.51 5.14
N LYS A 193 -8.75 -17.95 3.95
CA LYS A 193 -8.43 -17.07 2.83
C LYS A 193 -9.62 -16.92 1.91
N LEU A 194 -10.03 -15.67 1.68
CA LEU A 194 -11.13 -15.35 0.77
C LEU A 194 -10.62 -14.60 -0.45
N LEU A 195 -11.25 -14.83 -1.60
CA LEU A 195 -11.05 -14.09 -2.83
C LEU A 195 -12.37 -13.41 -3.22
N CYS A 196 -12.29 -12.29 -3.93
CA CYS A 196 -13.50 -11.67 -4.45
C CYS A 196 -13.99 -12.40 -5.69
N GLU A 197 -15.30 -12.66 -5.78
CA GLU A 197 -15.94 -13.32 -6.92
C GLU A 197 -15.63 -12.63 -8.26
N CYS A 198 -15.50 -11.29 -8.27
CA CYS A 198 -15.19 -10.53 -9.48
C CYS A 198 -13.84 -10.92 -10.11
N ALA A 199 -12.90 -11.44 -9.32
CA ALA A 199 -11.57 -11.82 -9.79
C ALA A 199 -11.51 -13.27 -10.29
N ARG A 200 -12.59 -14.06 -10.13
CA ARG A 200 -12.61 -15.48 -10.51
C ARG A 200 -12.25 -15.71 -12.00
N PRO A 201 -12.80 -14.96 -12.98
CA PRO A 201 -12.46 -15.19 -14.39
C PRO A 201 -10.95 -15.00 -14.65
N PHE A 202 -10.38 -13.96 -14.09
CA PHE A 202 -8.94 -13.69 -14.12
C PHE A 202 -8.13 -14.81 -13.48
N HIS A 203 -8.48 -15.25 -12.27
CA HIS A 203 -7.80 -16.35 -11.59
C HIS A 203 -7.84 -17.66 -12.38
N LEU A 204 -8.97 -18.00 -12.98
CA LEU A 204 -9.13 -19.20 -13.80
C LEU A 204 -8.27 -19.13 -15.06
N SER A 205 -8.26 -17.99 -15.74
CA SER A 205 -7.40 -17.78 -16.91
C SER A 205 -5.91 -17.85 -16.55
N ALA A 206 -5.53 -17.26 -15.41
CA ALA A 206 -4.16 -17.25 -14.93
C ALA A 206 -3.63 -18.63 -14.52
N ALA A 207 -4.52 -19.46 -13.99
CA ALA A 207 -4.20 -20.80 -13.51
C ALA A 207 -4.37 -21.90 -14.58
N ALA A 208 -4.75 -21.52 -15.81
CA ALA A 208 -5.00 -22.47 -16.90
C ALA A 208 -3.80 -23.39 -17.17
N PRO A 209 -4.01 -24.69 -17.47
CA PRO A 209 -2.93 -25.61 -17.81
C PRO A 209 -2.20 -25.22 -19.09
N THR A 210 -0.88 -25.39 -19.09
CA THR A 210 -0.02 -25.25 -20.27
C THR A 210 0.87 -26.49 -20.43
N ASP A 211 1.39 -26.75 -21.63
CA ASP A 211 2.23 -27.92 -21.92
C ASP A 211 3.50 -28.01 -21.05
N ASN A 212 3.92 -26.88 -20.43
CA ASN A 212 5.06 -26.84 -19.53
C ASN A 212 4.81 -25.87 -18.36
N ASP A 213 3.96 -26.28 -17.43
CA ASP A 213 3.63 -25.49 -16.24
C ASP A 213 4.88 -25.17 -15.40
N GLY A 214 5.25 -23.89 -15.37
CA GLY A 214 6.26 -23.37 -14.44
C GLY A 214 5.82 -23.51 -12.97
N ASN A 215 6.80 -23.45 -12.05
CA ASN A 215 6.57 -23.54 -10.59
C ASN A 215 5.54 -22.52 -10.08
N PHE A 216 5.49 -21.33 -10.69
CA PHE A 216 4.52 -20.29 -10.36
C PHE A 216 3.07 -20.74 -10.55
N ILE A 217 2.72 -21.29 -11.71
CA ILE A 217 1.34 -21.69 -12.03
C ILE A 217 0.89 -22.84 -11.12
N LYS A 218 1.80 -23.76 -10.79
CA LYS A 218 1.54 -24.84 -9.82
C LYS A 218 1.25 -24.29 -8.42
N ALA A 219 2.06 -23.35 -7.96
CA ALA A 219 1.85 -22.67 -6.68
C ALA A 219 0.53 -21.88 -6.66
N LEU A 220 0.20 -21.20 -7.76
CA LEU A 220 -1.06 -20.47 -7.92
C LEU A 220 -2.26 -21.41 -7.82
N ARG A 221 -2.27 -22.54 -8.54
CA ARG A 221 -3.38 -23.52 -8.43
C ARG A 221 -3.53 -24.05 -7.02
N ALA A 222 -2.42 -24.44 -6.38
CA ALA A 222 -2.43 -24.92 -5.00
C ALA A 222 -2.99 -23.86 -4.04
N TYR A 223 -2.63 -22.60 -4.24
CA TYR A 223 -3.14 -21.48 -3.46
C TYR A 223 -4.64 -21.25 -3.69
N LEU A 224 -5.11 -21.19 -4.94
CA LEU A 224 -6.53 -20.96 -5.26
C LEU A 224 -7.46 -22.05 -4.72
N VAL A 225 -7.00 -23.31 -4.65
CA VAL A 225 -7.77 -24.43 -4.07
C VAL A 225 -8.01 -24.26 -2.56
N GLN A 226 -7.14 -23.51 -1.88
CA GLN A 226 -7.26 -23.23 -0.43
C GLN A 226 -8.15 -22.01 -0.13
N CYS A 227 -8.65 -21.32 -1.16
CA CYS A 227 -9.39 -20.07 -1.01
C CYS A 227 -10.87 -20.27 -1.32
N ASP A 228 -11.72 -19.68 -0.48
CA ASP A 228 -13.14 -19.52 -0.80
C ASP A 228 -13.37 -18.20 -1.55
N TYR A 229 -14.47 -18.11 -2.31
CA TYR A 229 -14.84 -16.88 -2.99
C TYR A 229 -16.08 -16.26 -2.36
N LYS A 230 -16.10 -14.92 -2.33
CA LYS A 230 -17.21 -14.14 -1.79
C LYS A 230 -17.53 -12.94 -2.67
N LEU A 231 -18.81 -12.66 -2.83
CA LEU A 231 -19.30 -11.53 -3.62
C LEU A 231 -18.95 -10.20 -2.96
N GLY A 232 -18.47 -9.24 -3.76
CA GLY A 232 -18.42 -7.83 -3.39
C GLY A 232 -17.41 -7.46 -2.29
N ILE A 233 -16.42 -8.31 -1.99
CA ILE A 233 -15.51 -8.06 -0.86
C ILE A 233 -14.26 -7.27 -1.22
N CYS A 234 -13.91 -7.11 -2.50
CA CYS A 234 -12.70 -6.35 -2.84
C CYS A 234 -12.92 -4.84 -2.82
N HIS A 235 -11.84 -4.08 -2.67
CA HIS A 235 -11.88 -2.61 -2.69
C HIS A 235 -12.56 -2.05 -3.94
N LEU A 236 -12.34 -2.66 -5.12
CA LEU A 236 -12.99 -2.21 -6.35
C LEU A 236 -14.50 -2.42 -6.35
N CYS A 237 -14.97 -3.55 -5.80
CA CYS A 237 -16.41 -3.80 -5.70
C CYS A 237 -17.05 -2.87 -4.66
N ILE A 238 -16.40 -2.74 -3.49
CA ILE A 238 -16.86 -1.88 -2.40
C ILE A 238 -16.93 -0.44 -2.87
N ALA A 239 -15.89 0.10 -3.50
CA ALA A 239 -15.90 1.48 -3.98
C ALA A 239 -17.02 1.77 -4.99
N LYS A 240 -17.44 0.76 -5.77
CA LYS A 240 -18.56 0.89 -6.72
C LYS A 240 -19.93 0.85 -6.04
N SER A 241 -20.11 0.07 -4.98
CA SER A 241 -21.41 -0.14 -4.33
C SER A 241 -21.64 0.69 -3.07
N SER A 242 -20.57 0.98 -2.32
CA SER A 242 -20.56 1.58 -0.99
C SER A 242 -19.23 2.34 -0.79
N PRO A 243 -19.00 3.47 -1.49
CA PRO A 243 -17.72 4.20 -1.47
C PRO A 243 -17.32 4.73 -0.09
N GLU A 244 -18.26 4.88 0.83
CA GLU A 244 -18.05 5.26 2.23
C GLU A 244 -17.54 4.11 3.13
N ASP A 245 -17.50 2.88 2.61
CA ASP A 245 -17.11 1.70 3.36
C ASP A 245 -15.58 1.53 3.43
N GLU A 246 -15.02 1.97 4.55
CA GLU A 246 -13.58 1.97 4.83
C GLU A 246 -13.12 0.73 5.61
N ARG A 247 -13.81 -0.42 5.48
CA ARG A 247 -13.56 -1.63 6.30
C ARG A 247 -12.12 -2.18 6.28
N TYR A 248 -11.33 -1.83 5.25
CA TYR A 248 -9.92 -2.22 5.10
C TYR A 248 -8.93 -1.08 5.39
N GLY A 249 -9.43 0.06 5.90
CA GLY A 249 -8.65 1.25 6.21
C GLY A 249 -7.94 1.84 4.99
N THR A 250 -6.85 2.57 5.23
CA THR A 250 -6.10 3.32 4.20
C THR A 250 -5.05 2.48 3.47
N SER A 251 -4.97 1.18 3.77
CA SER A 251 -3.97 0.27 3.18
C SER A 251 -4.00 0.22 1.65
N ILE A 252 -5.18 0.48 1.07
CA ILE A 252 -5.39 0.51 -0.38
C ILE A 252 -4.68 1.67 -1.07
N GLU A 253 -4.47 2.82 -0.40
CA GLU A 253 -3.85 4.01 -1.00
C GLU A 253 -2.42 3.73 -1.48
N THR A 254 -1.69 2.88 -0.77
CA THR A 254 -0.33 2.48 -1.13
C THR A 254 -0.26 1.16 -1.90
N SER A 255 -1.35 0.38 -1.94
CA SER A 255 -1.35 -1.01 -2.40
C SER A 255 -2.26 -1.26 -3.60
N PHE A 256 -2.98 -0.25 -4.10
CA PHE A 256 -3.92 -0.35 -5.23
C PHE A 256 -3.35 -1.03 -6.48
N LYS A 257 -2.02 -0.95 -6.68
CA LYS A 257 -1.33 -1.64 -7.78
C LYS A 257 -1.59 -3.14 -7.80
N ALA A 258 -1.98 -3.77 -6.69
CA ALA A 258 -2.32 -5.18 -6.64
C ALA A 258 -3.52 -5.55 -7.55
N TYR A 259 -4.38 -4.59 -7.90
CA TYR A 259 -5.54 -4.82 -8.79
C TYR A 259 -5.27 -4.67 -10.28
N VAL A 260 -4.08 -4.18 -10.65
CA VAL A 260 -3.82 -3.79 -12.04
C VAL A 260 -3.86 -4.98 -12.98
N ASP A 261 -3.31 -6.14 -12.61
CA ASP A 261 -3.33 -7.33 -13.48
C ASP A 261 -4.76 -7.82 -13.73
N GLN A 262 -5.59 -7.83 -12.69
CA GLN A 262 -7.00 -8.19 -12.81
C GLN A 262 -7.72 -7.23 -13.77
N VAL A 263 -7.53 -5.91 -13.62
CA VAL A 263 -8.19 -4.91 -14.47
C VAL A 263 -7.66 -4.92 -15.91
N MET A 264 -6.37 -5.21 -16.12
CA MET A 264 -5.82 -5.43 -17.46
C MET A 264 -6.53 -6.58 -18.16
N PHE A 265 -6.76 -7.69 -17.45
CA PHE A 265 -7.48 -8.84 -17.95
C PHE A 265 -8.95 -8.52 -18.21
N ASP A 266 -9.65 -7.94 -17.22
CA ASP A 266 -11.09 -7.68 -17.28
C ASP A 266 -11.45 -6.73 -18.43
N LEU A 267 -10.58 -5.76 -18.76
CA LEU A 267 -10.84 -4.75 -19.80
C LEU A 267 -10.06 -4.95 -21.10
N GLY A 268 -9.10 -5.88 -21.15
CA GLY A 268 -8.24 -6.07 -22.33
C GLY A 268 -7.38 -4.85 -22.67
N VAL A 269 -6.86 -4.16 -21.64
CA VAL A 269 -6.08 -2.91 -21.78
C VAL A 269 -4.66 -3.03 -21.24
N ASP A 270 -3.80 -2.06 -21.58
CA ASP A 270 -2.45 -2.00 -21.04
C ASP A 270 -2.42 -1.65 -19.55
N GLY A 271 -1.26 -1.87 -18.91
CA GLY A 271 -1.09 -1.64 -17.48
C GLY A 271 -1.22 -0.18 -17.02
N ARG A 272 -0.96 0.80 -17.90
CA ARG A 272 -1.16 2.22 -17.55
C ARG A 272 -2.64 2.54 -17.49
N THR A 273 -3.39 2.11 -18.51
CA THR A 273 -4.85 2.26 -18.56
C THR A 273 -5.50 1.56 -17.38
N ALA A 274 -5.13 0.31 -17.11
CA ALA A 274 -5.66 -0.44 -15.97
C ALA A 274 -5.33 0.22 -14.63
N GLN A 275 -4.11 0.73 -14.45
CA GLN A 275 -3.76 1.49 -13.24
C GLN A 275 -4.62 2.74 -13.08
N ALA A 276 -4.81 3.49 -14.16
CA ALA A 276 -5.60 4.70 -14.16
C ALA A 276 -7.10 4.43 -13.89
N GLU A 277 -7.61 3.30 -14.37
CA GLU A 277 -8.96 2.80 -14.06
C GLU A 277 -9.09 2.40 -12.58
N VAL A 278 -8.13 1.64 -12.02
CA VAL A 278 -8.11 1.30 -10.59
C VAL A 278 -8.13 2.55 -9.73
N MET A 279 -7.27 3.53 -10.05
CA MET A 279 -7.22 4.81 -9.33
C MET A 279 -8.52 5.62 -9.48
N HIS A 280 -9.18 5.55 -10.63
CA HIS A 280 -10.47 6.21 -10.85
C HIS A 280 -11.56 5.58 -9.96
N ILE A 281 -11.70 4.25 -9.98
CA ILE A 281 -12.69 3.51 -9.20
C ILE A 281 -12.49 3.77 -7.70
N LEU A 282 -11.24 3.80 -7.22
CA LEU A 282 -10.91 4.00 -5.82
C LEU A 282 -10.89 5.48 -5.39
N GLY A 283 -11.16 6.43 -6.29
CA GLY A 283 -11.08 7.86 -5.97
C GLY A 283 -9.67 8.37 -5.65
N LEU A 284 -8.62 7.65 -6.07
CA LEU A 284 -7.21 7.96 -5.78
C LEU A 284 -6.53 8.83 -6.85
N SER A 285 -7.26 9.25 -7.90
CA SER A 285 -6.70 10.09 -8.96
C SER A 285 -6.36 11.49 -8.45
N ARG A 286 -5.11 11.91 -8.66
CA ARG A 286 -4.66 13.30 -8.41
C ARG A 286 -5.32 14.29 -9.38
N TRP A 287 -5.56 13.87 -10.62
CA TRP A 287 -6.18 14.67 -11.66
C TRP A 287 -7.68 14.38 -11.70
N GLN A 288 -8.43 15.01 -10.79
CA GLN A 288 -9.86 14.72 -10.59
C GLN A 288 -10.69 14.99 -11.84
N ARG A 289 -10.51 16.14 -12.50
CA ARG A 289 -11.25 16.51 -13.71
C ARG A 289 -10.99 15.56 -14.89
N GLU A 290 -9.72 15.17 -15.08
CA GLU A 290 -9.36 14.20 -16.12
C GLU A 290 -9.96 12.83 -15.83
N SER A 291 -9.93 12.40 -14.56
CA SER A 291 -10.54 11.14 -14.13
C SER A 291 -12.06 11.15 -14.29
N GLU A 292 -12.72 12.27 -14.00
CA GLU A 292 -14.16 12.44 -14.18
C GLU A 292 -14.54 12.39 -15.66
N LEU A 293 -13.80 13.11 -16.51
CA LEU A 293 -14.00 13.09 -17.95
C LEU A 293 -13.83 11.67 -18.51
N TYR A 294 -12.80 10.95 -18.06
CA TYR A 294 -12.59 9.56 -18.43
C TYR A 294 -13.76 8.65 -18.01
N GLY A 295 -14.21 8.75 -16.75
CA GLY A 295 -15.35 7.96 -16.27
C GLY A 295 -16.60 8.18 -17.13
N ILE A 296 -16.89 9.44 -17.48
CA ILE A 296 -18.02 9.76 -18.38
C ILE A 296 -17.82 9.18 -19.77
N VAL A 297 -16.61 9.28 -20.36
CA VAL A 297 -16.33 8.71 -21.68
C VAL A 297 -16.48 7.19 -21.67
N ARG A 298 -15.93 6.50 -20.67
CA ARG A 298 -16.07 5.05 -20.48
C ARG A 298 -17.55 4.65 -20.38
N ASP A 299 -18.34 5.39 -19.62
CA ASP A 299 -19.78 5.13 -19.47
C ASP A 299 -20.60 5.42 -20.74
N LEU A 300 -20.11 6.30 -21.62
CA LEU A 300 -20.76 6.62 -22.89
C LEU A 300 -20.42 5.62 -24.00
N PHE A 301 -19.29 4.92 -23.90
CA PHE A 301 -18.81 3.96 -24.89
C PHE A 301 -18.48 2.60 -24.24
N PRO A 302 -19.46 1.91 -23.62
CA PRO A 302 -19.23 0.70 -22.85
C PRO A 302 -18.71 -0.49 -23.69
N ASP A 303 -19.05 -0.52 -24.98
CA ASP A 303 -18.67 -1.59 -25.91
C ASP A 303 -17.32 -1.32 -26.62
N TYR A 304 -16.69 -0.19 -26.33
CA TYR A 304 -15.44 0.22 -26.97
C TYR A 304 -14.26 0.16 -26.02
N ARG A 305 -13.07 -0.06 -26.57
CA ARG A 305 -11.85 -0.02 -25.80
C ARG A 305 -11.43 1.43 -25.54
N VAL A 306 -11.64 1.91 -24.32
CA VAL A 306 -11.23 3.25 -23.89
C VAL A 306 -9.89 3.20 -23.16
N LEU A 307 -8.85 3.73 -23.80
CA LEU A 307 -7.48 3.76 -23.29
C LEU A 307 -7.18 5.09 -22.59
N ARG A 308 -6.36 5.06 -21.53
CA ARG A 308 -5.88 6.26 -20.83
C ARG A 308 -4.39 6.48 -21.01
N GLU A 309 -3.99 7.74 -21.06
CA GLU A 309 -2.60 8.14 -21.28
C GLU A 309 -1.95 7.38 -22.45
N ALA A 310 -2.74 7.17 -23.50
CA ALA A 310 -2.41 6.33 -24.64
C ALA A 310 -1.25 6.97 -25.42
N SER A 311 -0.29 6.15 -25.84
CA SER A 311 0.87 6.60 -26.62
C SER A 311 1.02 5.68 -27.84
N PRO A 312 0.12 5.79 -28.84
CA PRO A 312 0.27 5.02 -30.07
C PRO A 312 1.65 5.25 -30.71
N ASP A 313 2.19 4.27 -31.42
CA ASP A 313 3.56 4.32 -31.96
C ASP A 313 3.81 5.57 -32.82
N TRP A 314 2.82 5.97 -33.62
CA TRP A 314 2.85 7.16 -34.47
C TRP A 314 2.90 8.48 -33.69
N LEU A 315 2.55 8.48 -32.41
CA LEU A 315 2.55 9.65 -31.53
C LEU A 315 3.90 9.86 -30.81
N GLY A 316 4.81 8.89 -30.92
CA GLY A 316 6.15 8.96 -30.33
C GLY A 316 6.11 8.97 -28.80
N ARG A 317 6.68 10.01 -28.19
CA ARG A 317 6.76 10.15 -26.72
C ARG A 317 5.58 10.91 -26.11
N MET A 318 4.69 11.45 -26.93
CA MET A 318 3.52 12.19 -26.45
C MET A 318 2.39 11.23 -26.09
N ARG A 319 1.44 11.71 -25.29
CA ARG A 319 0.30 10.91 -24.82
C ARG A 319 -1.01 11.60 -25.12
N ILE A 320 -2.05 10.82 -25.39
CA ILE A 320 -3.44 11.23 -25.43
C ILE A 320 -4.07 10.88 -24.10
N ASP A 321 -4.78 11.82 -23.47
CA ASP A 321 -5.36 11.61 -22.14
C ASP A 321 -6.38 10.45 -22.16
N ILE A 322 -7.31 10.48 -23.12
CA ILE A 322 -8.31 9.42 -23.35
C ILE A 322 -8.39 9.12 -24.85
N TYR A 323 -8.16 7.87 -25.24
CA TYR A 323 -8.17 7.44 -26.64
C TYR A 323 -9.13 6.25 -26.84
N VAL A 324 -10.04 6.37 -27.81
CA VAL A 324 -10.94 5.31 -28.25
C VAL A 324 -10.55 4.92 -29.68
N PRO A 325 -9.67 3.92 -29.85
CA PRO A 325 -9.05 3.63 -31.15
C PRO A 325 -10.07 3.28 -32.23
N ASP A 326 -11.07 2.47 -31.89
CA ASP A 326 -12.07 1.97 -32.84
C ASP A 326 -12.93 3.08 -33.44
N LEU A 327 -13.06 4.20 -32.72
CA LEU A 327 -13.80 5.39 -33.17
C LEU A 327 -12.88 6.45 -33.80
N GLY A 328 -11.56 6.27 -33.77
CA GLY A 328 -10.61 7.33 -34.10
C GLY A 328 -10.83 8.58 -33.25
N LEU A 329 -11.15 8.42 -31.96
CA LEU A 329 -11.52 9.52 -31.07
C LEU A 329 -10.44 9.73 -30.00
N ALA A 330 -9.90 10.94 -29.93
CA ALA A 330 -9.06 11.41 -28.83
C ALA A 330 -9.81 12.49 -28.03
N VAL A 331 -9.80 12.37 -26.71
CA VAL A 331 -10.36 13.36 -25.78
C VAL A 331 -9.24 13.84 -24.86
N GLU A 332 -9.04 15.15 -24.80
CA GLU A 332 -7.93 15.79 -24.08
C GLU A 332 -8.48 16.80 -23.07
N HIS A 333 -7.97 16.78 -21.83
CA HIS A 333 -8.28 17.77 -20.82
C HIS A 333 -7.19 18.84 -20.77
N GLN A 334 -7.49 20.01 -21.34
CA GLN A 334 -6.57 21.12 -21.47
C GLN A 334 -6.55 21.97 -20.20
N GLY A 335 -5.52 21.76 -19.37
CA GLY A 335 -5.22 22.59 -18.19
C GLY A 335 -4.92 24.06 -18.53
N GLU A 336 -4.88 24.93 -17.51
CA GLU A 336 -4.69 26.37 -17.72
C GLU A 336 -3.34 26.72 -18.39
N GLN A 337 -2.31 25.89 -18.19
CA GLN A 337 -0.99 26.05 -18.81
C GLN A 337 -1.01 26.00 -20.35
N HIS A 338 -2.06 25.45 -20.96
CA HIS A 338 -2.22 25.40 -22.42
C HIS A 338 -2.69 26.74 -23.01
N TYR A 339 -3.21 27.64 -22.16
CA TYR A 339 -3.78 28.91 -22.60
C TYR A 339 -2.96 30.12 -22.18
N ARG A 340 -2.21 30.01 -21.08
CA ARG A 340 -1.38 31.11 -20.58
C ARG A 340 -0.12 30.58 -19.89
N PRO A 341 0.96 31.37 -19.87
CA PRO A 341 2.15 31.04 -19.10
C PRO A 341 1.84 31.04 -17.60
N ILE A 342 2.30 29.99 -16.92
CA ILE A 342 2.16 29.86 -15.46
C ILE A 342 3.56 29.68 -14.87
N ALA A 343 3.93 30.56 -13.92
CA ALA A 343 5.28 30.61 -13.36
C ALA A 343 5.74 29.28 -12.75
N VAL A 344 4.86 28.59 -12.01
CA VAL A 344 5.15 27.27 -11.39
C VAL A 344 5.48 26.20 -12.43
N PHE A 345 5.02 26.36 -13.67
CA PHE A 345 5.27 25.44 -14.77
C PHE A 345 6.39 25.91 -15.73
N GLY A 346 7.15 26.95 -15.37
CA GLY A 346 8.28 27.45 -16.17
C GLY A 346 7.98 28.67 -17.06
N GLY A 347 6.81 29.30 -16.88
CA GLY A 347 6.48 30.58 -17.51
C GLY A 347 6.38 30.52 -19.04
N GLU A 348 6.82 31.60 -19.71
CA GLU A 348 6.69 31.81 -21.16
C GLU A 348 7.36 30.73 -22.01
N GLU A 349 8.56 30.32 -21.63
CA GLU A 349 9.34 29.33 -22.39
C GLU A 349 8.66 27.95 -22.35
N ALA A 350 8.13 27.57 -21.20
CA ALA A 350 7.37 26.33 -21.08
C ALA A 350 6.05 26.40 -21.87
N HIS A 351 5.37 27.55 -21.86
CA HIS A 351 4.14 27.74 -22.62
C HIS A 351 4.37 27.63 -24.14
N ARG A 352 5.44 28.22 -24.68
CA ARG A 352 5.80 28.07 -26.10
C ARG A 352 5.98 26.61 -26.51
N ARG A 353 6.71 25.83 -25.70
CA ARG A 353 6.91 24.39 -25.95
C ARG A 353 5.62 23.59 -25.89
N VAL A 354 4.69 23.95 -24.99
CA VAL A 354 3.36 23.33 -24.91
C VAL A 354 2.58 23.60 -26.20
N VAL A 355 2.57 24.85 -26.69
CA VAL A 355 1.88 25.21 -27.94
C VAL A 355 2.45 24.46 -29.14
N GLU A 356 3.78 24.38 -29.28
CA GLU A 356 4.44 23.61 -30.34
C GLU A 356 4.09 22.12 -30.28
N ARG A 357 4.15 21.53 -29.07
CA ARG A 357 3.83 20.13 -28.84
C ARG A 357 2.37 19.82 -29.16
N ASP A 358 1.44 20.68 -28.75
CA ASP A 358 0.00 20.49 -29.01
C ASP A 358 -0.30 20.59 -30.51
N GLY A 359 0.38 21.50 -31.23
CA GLY A 359 0.31 21.59 -32.68
C GLY A 359 0.81 20.33 -33.39
N LEU A 360 1.95 19.80 -32.95
CA LEU A 360 2.49 18.53 -33.47
C LEU A 360 1.55 17.36 -33.18
N LYS A 361 1.05 17.26 -31.93
CA LYS A 361 0.10 16.21 -31.51
C LYS A 361 -1.15 16.22 -32.41
N ARG A 362 -1.77 17.38 -32.62
CA ARG A 362 -2.96 17.51 -33.49
C ARG A 362 -2.70 17.08 -34.92
N ARG A 363 -1.52 17.46 -35.47
CA ARG A 363 -1.13 17.04 -36.82
C ARG A 363 -1.01 15.52 -36.92
N LEU A 364 -0.29 14.90 -36.00
CA LEU A 364 -0.11 13.44 -35.98
C LEU A 364 -1.44 12.70 -35.79
N CYS A 365 -2.35 13.24 -34.96
CA CYS A 365 -3.70 12.68 -34.82
C CYS A 365 -4.46 12.74 -36.15
N ALA A 366 -4.47 13.90 -36.81
CA ALA A 366 -5.16 14.07 -38.10
C ALA A 366 -4.58 13.15 -39.20
N GLU A 367 -3.26 13.02 -39.28
CA GLU A 367 -2.57 12.10 -40.21
C GLU A 367 -2.96 10.63 -39.99
N ASN A 368 -3.33 10.26 -38.76
CA ASN A 368 -3.78 8.92 -38.39
C ASN A 368 -5.31 8.79 -38.27
N SER A 369 -6.07 9.72 -38.86
CA SER A 369 -7.55 9.74 -38.82
C SER A 369 -8.14 9.75 -37.40
N VAL A 370 -7.44 10.38 -36.46
CA VAL A 370 -7.89 10.58 -35.09
C VAL A 370 -8.40 12.01 -34.90
N GLU A 371 -9.69 12.14 -34.56
CA GLU A 371 -10.34 13.40 -34.25
C GLU A 371 -10.14 13.76 -32.77
N VAL A 372 -9.62 14.95 -32.49
CA VAL A 372 -9.26 15.41 -31.14
C VAL A 372 -10.32 16.37 -30.59
N PHE A 373 -10.84 16.08 -29.40
CA PHE A 373 -11.80 16.92 -28.67
C PHE A 373 -11.19 17.47 -27.39
N ASP A 374 -10.90 18.77 -27.39
CA ASP A 374 -10.26 19.48 -26.27
C ASP A 374 -11.28 20.00 -25.24
N PHE A 375 -11.28 19.47 -24.02
CA PHE A 375 -12.02 20.01 -22.89
C PHE A 375 -11.16 20.99 -22.10
N ARG A 376 -11.54 22.27 -22.14
CA ARG A 376 -10.88 23.31 -21.33
C ARG A 376 -11.06 23.02 -19.85
N PHE A 377 -10.07 23.44 -19.04
CA PHE A 377 -10.11 23.33 -17.58
C PHE A 377 -11.36 23.96 -16.93
N ASP A 378 -11.94 24.98 -17.56
CA ASP A 378 -13.14 25.69 -17.11
C ASP A 378 -14.46 25.15 -17.72
N ALA A 379 -14.38 24.19 -18.64
CA ALA A 379 -15.55 23.63 -19.30
C ALA A 379 -16.34 22.71 -18.35
N PRO A 380 -17.68 22.73 -18.36
CA PRO A 380 -18.49 21.79 -17.58
C PRO A 380 -18.22 20.33 -17.99
N ILE A 381 -17.84 19.50 -17.03
CA ILE A 381 -17.65 18.05 -17.20
C ILE A 381 -18.87 17.38 -16.58
N THR A 382 -19.95 17.29 -17.35
CA THR A 382 -21.18 16.59 -16.94
C THR A 382 -21.51 15.56 -18.00
N LYS A 383 -22.24 14.49 -17.64
CA LYS A 383 -22.65 13.47 -18.60
C LYS A 383 -23.38 14.07 -19.81
N ALA A 384 -24.23 15.08 -19.59
CA ALA A 384 -24.95 15.79 -20.65
C ALA A 384 -24.03 16.63 -21.56
N SER A 385 -23.09 17.41 -20.99
CA SER A 385 -22.19 18.26 -21.77
C SER A 385 -21.21 17.43 -22.61
N VAL A 386 -20.64 16.37 -22.03
CA VAL A 386 -19.73 15.45 -22.73
C VAL A 386 -20.50 14.70 -23.83
N LYS A 387 -21.69 14.16 -23.53
CA LYS A 387 -22.55 13.48 -24.51
C LYS A 387 -22.88 14.37 -25.71
N ASN A 388 -23.27 15.63 -25.47
CA ASN A 388 -23.58 16.56 -26.54
C ASN A 388 -22.36 16.84 -27.42
N ARG A 389 -21.17 16.94 -26.81
CA ARG A 389 -19.93 17.22 -27.52
C ARG A 389 -19.46 16.03 -28.37
N LEU A 390 -19.67 14.82 -27.88
CA LEU A 390 -19.28 13.57 -28.54
C LEU A 390 -20.43 12.92 -29.33
N LYS A 391 -21.55 13.64 -29.54
CA LYS A 391 -22.78 13.12 -30.15
C LYS A 391 -22.59 12.42 -31.49
N ARG A 392 -21.61 12.88 -32.29
CA ARG A 392 -21.30 12.33 -33.61
C ARG A 392 -20.89 10.86 -33.51
N PHE A 393 -20.10 10.51 -32.50
CA PHE A 393 -19.61 9.15 -32.30
C PHE A 393 -20.68 8.23 -31.72
N LEU A 394 -21.58 8.76 -30.89
CA LEU A 394 -22.72 8.00 -30.35
C LEU A 394 -23.80 7.69 -31.40
N ALA A 395 -23.82 8.43 -32.51
CA ALA A 395 -24.76 8.21 -33.60
C ALA A 395 -24.26 7.17 -34.62
N LEU A 396 -22.96 6.86 -34.62
CA LEU A 396 -22.35 5.82 -35.47
C LEU A 396 -22.57 4.40 -34.91
N ASP A 397 -23.10 4.31 -33.69
CA ASP A 397 -23.37 3.08 -32.93
C ASP A 397 -24.78 2.49 -33.20
N LYS A 398 -25.52 3.06 -34.17
CA LYS A 398 -26.88 2.66 -34.53
C LYS A 398 -27.00 2.06 -35.91
#